data_AF-A0A7Y8DIB6-F1
#
_entry.id   AF-A0A7Y8DIB6-F1
#
_cell.length_a   1.000
_cell.length_b   1.000
_cell.length_c   1.000
_cell.angle_alpha   90.00
_cell.angle_beta   90.00
_cell.angle_gamma   90.00
#
_symmetry.space_group_name_H-M   'P 1'
#
loop_
_entity.id
_entity.type
_entity.pdbx_description
1 polymer ?
#
loop_
_entity_poly.entity_id
_entity_poly.type
_entity_poly.pdbx_seq_one_letter_code
_entity_poly.pdbx_strand_id
1 'polypeptide(L)'
;MQPIRFKDLLINFTTEFDLLWSAKDSGADNAATFWRPNTTADALNSFSSLGDVVVSDYRSINNRKFVAVVSEADPLNGTALRAPVGFNLIWKNSGKKTRSEFSVWKPVPPEGYVAMGMVCCIGYDKPTLNAVRCVRADLAVDAYIGNPIWNDKGSGARMDFSAWDVHTPDPEPETAYIATGTFYGADGWTRPSFGARPYALRMELAAQESPLPAPPAPLDSVQNEPAPTVCELPWFTVKDSNLTPLEQLHRSPTYRLERVDRYLSVGLGQNTTPQGKTFNWTAHKGEAGDNSIDFTAVTGIQLAYEWSSTSRPVMFSAHLGKTFTHTTLSAKGWGTSTPLEVAAYVPASQTIAAYVIRSEYTLYRQDGSQLAGTVSYTNGDTVYFSESSASMPDDNEQAPALVLPVEPVPALPSAEPGLEITPHDGIDDALLP
;
A
#
# COMPACT_ATOMS: atom_id res chain seq x y z
N MET A 1 -2.48 6.18 18.18
CA MET A 1 -2.49 5.85 16.73
C MET A 1 -1.08 5.43 16.36
N GLN A 2 -0.90 4.29 15.68
CA GLN A 2 0.43 3.93 15.18
C GLN A 2 0.78 4.86 14.01
N PRO A 3 1.99 5.44 13.98
CA PRO A 3 2.42 6.27 12.87
C PRO A 3 2.60 5.43 11.61
N ILE A 4 2.40 6.06 10.46
CA ILE A 4 2.68 5.44 9.18
C ILE A 4 4.18 5.46 8.97
N ARG A 5 4.76 4.31 8.61
CA ARG A 5 6.21 4.17 8.43
C ARG A 5 6.53 4.07 6.94
N PHE A 6 7.52 4.84 6.49
CA PHE A 6 8.16 4.67 5.20
C PHE A 6 9.67 4.68 5.40
N LYS A 7 10.33 3.54 5.15
CA LYS A 7 11.75 3.32 5.49
C LYS A 7 12.02 3.66 6.98
N ASP A 8 12.85 4.67 7.24
CA ASP A 8 13.23 5.18 8.55
C ASP A 8 12.47 6.46 8.98
N LEU A 9 11.43 6.86 8.22
CA LEU A 9 10.56 7.99 8.56
C LEU A 9 9.23 7.51 9.17
N LEU A 10 8.83 8.12 10.27
CA LEU A 10 7.48 7.99 10.84
C LEU A 10 6.66 9.24 10.51
N ILE A 11 5.44 9.04 10.05
CA ILE A 11 4.49 10.09 9.66
C ILE A 11 3.25 9.95 10.54
N ASN A 12 2.85 11.07 11.15
CA ASN A 12 1.60 11.18 11.90
C ASN A 12 0.92 12.51 11.57
N PHE A 13 -0.23 12.79 12.17
CA PHE A 13 -1.02 13.99 11.89
C PHE A 13 -1.32 14.76 13.17
N THR A 14 -1.22 16.08 13.10
CA THR A 14 -1.82 16.97 14.09
C THR A 14 -3.03 17.68 13.52
N THR A 15 -4.02 17.91 14.39
CA THR A 15 -5.20 18.74 14.14
C THR A 15 -5.27 19.92 15.10
N GLU A 16 -4.20 20.18 15.85
CA GLU A 16 -4.07 21.27 16.81
C GLU A 16 -3.00 22.26 16.36
N PHE A 17 -3.30 23.54 16.55
CA PHE A 17 -2.52 24.63 15.99
C PHE A 17 -2.56 25.87 16.90
N ASP A 18 -1.41 26.55 16.98
CA ASP A 18 -1.26 27.83 17.65
C ASP A 18 -1.33 28.97 16.63
N LEU A 19 -2.16 29.98 16.88
CA LEU A 19 -2.24 31.16 16.01
C LEU A 19 -0.97 32.00 16.15
N LEU A 20 -0.28 32.23 15.03
CA LEU A 20 0.90 33.10 14.99
C LEU A 20 0.53 34.52 14.58
N TRP A 21 -0.31 34.68 13.54
CA TRP A 21 -0.66 35.99 12.99
C TRP A 21 -1.99 35.99 12.22
N SER A 22 -2.64 37.15 12.18
CA SER A 22 -3.89 37.39 11.44
C SER A 22 -3.78 38.65 10.59
N ALA A 23 -4.21 38.54 9.34
CA ALA A 23 -4.21 39.65 8.39
C ALA A 23 -5.34 40.67 8.59
N LYS A 24 -6.24 40.47 9.57
CA LYS A 24 -7.49 41.24 9.76
C LYS A 24 -7.31 42.77 9.80
N ASP A 25 -6.17 43.24 10.31
CA ASP A 25 -5.84 44.67 10.41
C ASP A 25 -4.58 45.04 9.62
N SER A 26 -4.15 44.17 8.71
CA SER A 26 -2.94 44.38 7.90
C SER A 26 -3.17 45.35 6.73
N GLY A 27 -4.43 45.57 6.36
CA GLY A 27 -4.80 46.30 5.15
C GLY A 27 -4.72 45.47 3.86
N ALA A 28 -4.32 44.19 3.93
CA ALA A 28 -4.34 43.31 2.79
C ALA A 28 -5.77 43.11 2.25
N ASP A 29 -5.88 42.94 0.93
CA ASP A 29 -7.16 42.82 0.23
C ASP A 29 -7.91 41.54 0.61
N ASN A 30 -7.19 40.51 1.03
CA ASN A 30 -7.73 39.18 1.33
C ASN A 30 -7.48 38.76 2.78
N ALA A 31 -8.38 37.96 3.32
CA ALA A 31 -8.24 37.38 4.66
C ALA A 31 -7.16 36.30 4.70
N ALA A 32 -6.37 36.29 5.76
CA ALA A 32 -5.48 35.18 6.09
C ALA A 32 -5.21 35.07 7.59
N THR A 33 -4.96 33.83 8.02
CA THR A 33 -4.40 33.51 9.33
C THR A 33 -3.27 32.49 9.19
N PHE A 34 -2.21 32.68 9.96
CA PHE A 34 -1.00 31.86 9.95
C PHE A 34 -0.87 31.13 11.28
N TRP A 35 -0.56 29.84 11.23
CA TRP A 35 -0.66 28.94 12.37
C TRP A 35 0.54 28.01 12.45
N ARG A 36 0.95 27.66 13.67
CA ARG A 36 1.96 26.65 13.94
C ARG A 36 1.30 25.30 14.28
N PRO A 37 1.64 24.21 13.58
CA PRO A 37 1.24 22.87 14.01
C PRO A 37 1.74 22.57 15.41
N ASN A 38 0.85 22.11 16.27
CA ASN A 38 1.15 21.76 17.65
C ASN A 38 1.46 20.26 17.76
N THR A 39 2.62 19.93 18.33
CA THR A 39 3.08 18.55 18.58
C THR A 39 3.28 18.24 20.07
N THR A 40 2.71 19.04 20.98
CA THR A 40 2.92 18.86 22.43
C THR A 40 2.11 17.71 23.03
N ALA A 41 1.08 17.21 22.34
CA ALA A 41 0.33 16.03 22.75
C ALA A 41 1.28 14.84 22.96
N ASP A 42 1.02 14.00 23.97
CA ASP A 42 1.91 12.89 24.34
C ASP A 42 2.22 11.95 23.16
N ALA A 43 1.24 11.71 22.28
CA ALA A 43 1.41 10.87 21.10
C ALA A 43 2.30 11.48 20.00
N LEU A 44 2.57 12.79 20.07
CA LEU A 44 3.30 13.57 19.07
C LEU A 44 4.58 14.22 19.63
N ASN A 45 4.94 14.00 20.89
CA ASN A 45 6.06 14.68 21.54
C ASN A 45 7.44 14.46 20.87
N SER A 46 7.60 13.35 20.14
CA SER A 46 8.80 13.02 19.36
C SER A 46 8.70 13.49 17.90
N PHE A 47 7.56 14.01 17.49
CA PHE A 47 7.30 14.46 16.14
C PHE A 47 7.62 15.95 15.98
N SER A 48 8.19 16.27 14.82
CA SER A 48 8.54 17.62 14.40
C SER A 48 7.62 18.08 13.28
N SER A 49 7.33 19.38 13.28
CA SER A 49 6.68 20.02 12.14
C SER A 49 7.61 20.14 10.94
N LEU A 50 7.01 20.14 9.76
CA LEU A 50 7.64 20.33 8.46
C LEU A 50 7.45 21.75 7.90
N GLY A 51 6.67 22.58 8.59
CA GLY A 51 6.35 23.96 8.21
C GLY A 51 5.11 24.47 8.95
N ASP A 52 4.86 25.77 8.82
CA ASP A 52 3.65 26.41 9.34
C ASP A 52 2.52 26.39 8.28
N VAL A 53 1.32 26.77 8.70
CA VAL A 53 0.09 26.72 7.90
C VAL A 53 -0.42 28.12 7.65
N VAL A 54 -0.99 28.36 6.48
CA VAL A 54 -1.78 29.56 6.18
C VAL A 54 -3.13 29.15 5.61
N VAL A 55 -4.19 29.84 6.01
CA VAL A 55 -5.54 29.67 5.45
C VAL A 55 -6.14 31.01 5.09
N SER A 56 -7.00 31.01 4.07
CA SER A 56 -7.64 32.21 3.50
C SER A 56 -8.89 32.66 4.27
N ASP A 57 -8.91 32.46 5.59
CA ASP A 57 -10.03 32.83 6.46
C ASP A 57 -9.56 33.21 7.87
N TYR A 58 -10.51 33.65 8.72
CA TYR A 58 -10.28 34.01 10.12
C TYR A 58 -10.81 32.97 11.12
N ARG A 59 -11.25 31.81 10.65
CA ARG A 59 -11.82 30.77 11.50
C ARG A 59 -10.68 29.94 12.08
N SER A 60 -10.88 29.41 13.28
CA SER A 60 -9.94 28.43 13.82
C SER A 60 -9.89 27.20 12.91
N ILE A 61 -8.67 26.70 12.70
CA ILE A 61 -8.38 25.50 11.92
C ILE A 61 -8.27 24.23 12.78
N ASN A 62 -8.32 24.38 14.12
CA ASN A 62 -8.29 23.26 15.05
C ASN A 62 -9.43 22.28 14.76
N ASN A 63 -9.10 21.00 14.70
CA ASN A 63 -10.01 19.88 14.37
C ASN A 63 -10.67 19.98 12.97
N ARG A 64 -10.14 20.83 12.08
CA ARG A 64 -10.64 21.04 10.71
C ARG A 64 -9.56 20.91 9.64
N LYS A 65 -8.30 21.08 10.03
CA LYS A 65 -7.12 20.87 9.20
C LYS A 65 -6.26 19.76 9.78
N PHE A 66 -5.53 19.10 8.90
CA PHE A 66 -4.63 18.02 9.21
C PHE A 66 -3.29 18.38 8.61
N VAL A 67 -2.24 18.32 9.41
CA VAL A 67 -0.86 18.54 8.96
C VAL A 67 -0.04 17.33 9.31
N ALA A 68 0.72 16.86 8.33
CA ALA A 68 1.67 15.78 8.53
C ALA A 68 2.83 16.29 9.40
N VAL A 69 3.12 15.56 10.46
CA VAL A 69 4.27 15.74 11.34
C VAL A 69 5.10 14.47 11.32
N VAL A 70 6.41 14.60 11.53
CA VAL A 70 7.33 13.48 11.28
C VAL A 70 8.31 13.24 12.41
N SER A 71 8.72 11.99 12.57
CA SER A 71 9.74 11.57 13.52
C SER A 71 10.69 10.56 12.88
N GLU A 72 11.86 10.39 13.48
CA GLU A 72 12.79 9.32 13.14
C GLU A 72 12.25 7.99 13.66
N ALA A 73 12.30 6.93 12.85
CA ALA A 73 11.97 5.59 13.31
C ALA A 73 13.01 5.04 14.31
N ASP A 74 14.27 5.42 14.14
CA ASP A 74 15.36 5.22 15.09
C ASP A 74 15.76 6.59 15.69
N PRO A 75 15.34 6.91 16.92
CA PRO A 75 15.66 8.20 17.54
C PRO A 75 17.14 8.46 17.77
N LEU A 76 17.99 7.43 17.77
CA LEU A 76 19.41 7.53 18.09
C LEU A 76 20.27 7.64 16.83
N ASN A 77 20.00 6.80 15.83
CA ASN A 77 20.81 6.72 14.61
C ASN A 77 20.05 7.10 13.34
N GLY A 78 18.84 7.64 13.48
CA GLY A 78 17.98 8.05 12.38
C GLY A 78 18.64 9.04 11.44
N THR A 79 18.36 8.87 10.15
CA THR A 79 18.88 9.74 9.09
C THR A 79 17.79 10.33 8.21
N ALA A 80 16.52 10.07 8.53
CA ALA A 80 15.38 10.55 7.75
C ALA A 80 15.22 12.08 7.86
N LEU A 81 15.65 12.67 8.98
CA LEU A 81 15.43 14.07 9.34
C LEU A 81 16.74 14.76 9.73
N ARG A 82 16.88 16.02 9.32
CA ARG A 82 17.95 16.91 9.79
C ARG A 82 17.42 18.30 10.07
N ALA A 83 18.09 19.03 10.97
CA ALA A 83 17.84 20.46 11.11
C ALA A 83 18.24 21.19 9.81
N PRO A 84 17.54 22.26 9.41
CA PRO A 84 18.03 23.15 8.38
C PRO A 84 19.40 23.75 8.79
N VAL A 85 20.21 24.13 7.80
CA VAL A 85 21.49 24.83 8.03
C VAL A 85 21.32 26.34 8.16
N GLY A 86 20.12 26.85 7.88
CA GLY A 86 19.78 28.26 7.97
C GLY A 86 18.38 28.54 7.43
N PHE A 87 18.05 29.82 7.32
CA PHE A 87 16.78 30.30 6.81
C PHE A 87 16.98 31.54 5.94
N ASN A 88 16.29 31.59 4.81
CA ASN A 88 16.20 32.75 3.93
C ASN A 88 14.90 33.50 4.21
N LEU A 89 14.98 34.82 4.43
CA LEU A 89 13.79 35.66 4.58
C LEU A 89 13.05 35.74 3.24
N ILE A 90 11.79 35.32 3.22
CA ILE A 90 10.93 35.44 2.03
C ILE A 90 10.07 36.69 2.13
N TRP A 91 9.52 36.96 3.31
CA TRP A 91 8.66 38.13 3.50
C TRP A 91 8.69 38.61 4.94
N LYS A 92 8.50 39.91 5.11
CA LYS A 92 8.13 40.50 6.40
C LYS A 92 7.14 41.61 6.15
N ASN A 93 6.16 41.76 7.04
CA ASN A 93 5.09 42.73 6.89
C ASN A 93 5.51 44.18 7.22
N SER A 94 6.79 44.53 7.03
CA SER A 94 7.34 45.84 7.36
C SER A 94 6.72 46.92 6.49
N GLY A 95 6.07 47.92 7.10
CA GLY A 95 5.37 48.99 6.43
C GLY A 95 4.92 50.08 7.40
N LYS A 96 4.35 51.17 6.89
CA LYS A 96 3.91 52.30 7.73
C LYS A 96 2.71 51.96 8.64
N LYS A 97 1.99 50.87 8.34
CA LYS A 97 0.75 50.45 9.01
C LYS A 97 0.92 49.19 9.87
N THR A 98 2.16 48.72 10.07
CA THR A 98 2.43 47.47 10.81
C THR A 98 2.10 47.63 12.29
N ARG A 99 1.16 46.82 12.79
CA ARG A 99 0.76 46.79 14.22
C ARG A 99 1.37 45.63 14.99
N SER A 100 1.67 44.52 14.31
CA SER A 100 2.35 43.35 14.85
C SER A 100 3.38 42.89 13.83
N GLU A 101 4.63 42.77 14.26
CA GLU A 101 5.71 42.31 13.38
C GLU A 101 5.56 40.83 13.08
N PHE A 102 5.68 40.46 11.81
CA PHE A 102 5.56 39.08 11.37
C PHE A 102 6.40 38.83 10.12
N SER A 103 7.04 37.67 10.06
CA SER A 103 7.91 37.28 8.95
C SER A 103 7.74 35.81 8.54
N VAL A 104 8.05 35.52 7.28
CA VAL A 104 8.00 34.20 6.66
C VAL A 104 9.36 33.88 6.09
N TRP A 105 9.85 32.68 6.40
CA TRP A 105 11.19 32.22 6.13
C TRP A 105 11.17 30.86 5.43
N LYS A 106 12.07 30.69 4.45
CA LYS A 106 12.31 29.41 3.79
C LYS A 106 13.48 28.70 4.45
N PRO A 107 13.31 27.47 4.99
CA PRO A 107 14.42 26.68 5.48
C PRO A 107 15.43 26.37 4.37
N VAL A 108 16.71 26.42 4.71
CA VAL A 108 17.81 25.97 3.83
C VAL A 108 18.16 24.54 4.26
N PRO A 109 17.80 23.51 3.47
CA PRO A 109 18.11 22.14 3.83
C PRO A 109 19.60 21.85 3.70
N PRO A 110 20.16 20.92 4.51
CA PRO A 110 21.49 20.36 4.25
C PRO A 110 21.51 19.55 2.95
N GLU A 111 22.71 19.25 2.44
CA GLU A 111 22.89 18.42 1.24
C GLU A 111 22.24 17.03 1.43
N GLY A 112 21.50 16.57 0.41
CA GLY A 112 20.74 15.31 0.45
C GLY A 112 19.37 15.40 1.13
N TYR A 113 18.96 16.59 1.58
CA TYR A 113 17.67 16.83 2.22
C TYR A 113 16.85 17.91 1.50
N VAL A 114 15.55 17.94 1.76
CA VAL A 114 14.59 18.90 1.21
C VAL A 114 13.79 19.58 2.32
N ALA A 115 13.39 20.83 2.07
CA ALA A 115 12.50 21.58 2.95
C ALA A 115 11.05 21.47 2.44
N MET A 116 10.14 21.08 3.32
CA MET A 116 8.77 20.69 2.94
C MET A 116 7.74 21.83 3.06
N GLY A 117 8.08 22.92 3.76
CA GLY A 117 7.20 24.06 4.00
C GLY A 117 7.95 25.31 4.48
N MET A 118 7.21 26.37 4.79
CA MET A 118 7.74 27.66 5.26
C MET A 118 7.62 27.80 6.78
N VAL A 119 8.45 28.66 7.38
CA VAL A 119 8.43 28.96 8.82
C VAL A 119 8.05 30.41 9.06
N CYS A 120 7.10 30.63 9.95
CA CYS A 120 6.55 31.91 10.33
C CYS A 120 7.10 32.34 11.70
N CYS A 121 7.39 33.63 11.87
CA CYS A 121 7.86 34.18 13.14
C CYS A 121 7.04 35.40 13.54
N ILE A 122 6.70 35.46 14.83
CA ILE A 122 6.26 36.69 15.48
C ILE A 122 7.53 37.53 15.67
N GLY A 123 7.60 38.70 15.03
CA GLY A 123 8.83 39.48 14.89
C GLY A 123 9.56 39.26 13.57
N TYR A 124 10.73 39.91 13.44
CA TYR A 124 11.61 39.83 12.27
C TYR A 124 12.90 39.05 12.52
N ASP A 125 13.03 38.46 13.71
CA ASP A 125 14.18 37.63 14.03
C ASP A 125 14.13 36.30 13.29
N LYS A 126 15.31 35.81 12.92
CA LYS A 126 15.46 34.55 12.21
C LYS A 126 14.97 33.37 13.09
N PRO A 127 14.25 32.37 12.54
CA PRO A 127 13.86 31.19 13.29
C PRO A 127 15.04 30.39 13.83
N THR A 128 14.81 29.62 14.89
CA THR A 128 15.80 28.66 15.40
C THR A 128 15.89 27.44 14.47
N LEU A 129 17.05 26.77 14.45
CA LEU A 129 17.24 25.56 13.63
C LEU A 129 16.37 24.37 14.08
N ASN A 130 15.69 24.48 15.23
CA ASN A 130 14.76 23.48 15.72
C ASN A 130 13.30 23.77 15.36
N ALA A 131 13.02 24.88 14.67
CA ALA A 131 11.64 25.24 14.31
C ALA A 131 10.97 24.19 13.40
N VAL A 132 11.74 23.53 12.54
CA VAL A 132 11.30 22.47 11.62
C VAL A 132 12.41 21.45 11.38
N ARG A 133 12.07 20.35 10.70
CA ARG A 133 13.03 19.41 10.12
C ARG A 133 12.98 19.41 8.60
N CYS A 134 14.13 19.18 7.98
CA CYS A 134 14.29 18.85 6.58
C CYS A 134 14.27 17.32 6.42
N VAL A 135 13.69 16.84 5.33
CA VAL A 135 13.45 15.42 5.06
C VAL A 135 14.48 14.90 4.06
N ARG A 136 15.01 13.69 4.26
CA ARG A 136 15.95 13.09 3.31
C ARG A 136 15.29 12.96 1.93
N ALA A 137 16.02 13.30 0.86
CA ALA A 137 15.42 13.50 -0.45
C ALA A 137 14.69 12.26 -1.02
N ASP A 138 15.12 11.04 -0.69
CA ASP A 138 14.52 9.79 -1.14
C ASP A 138 13.21 9.40 -0.41
N LEU A 139 12.83 10.17 0.61
CA LEU A 139 11.57 10.06 1.35
C LEU A 139 10.51 11.05 0.84
N ALA A 140 10.87 11.86 -0.14
CA ALA A 140 10.03 12.88 -0.74
C ALA A 140 10.00 12.73 -2.27
N VAL A 141 9.03 13.40 -2.89
CA VAL A 141 8.92 13.53 -4.35
C VAL A 141 8.71 15.00 -4.70
N ASP A 142 9.23 15.42 -5.86
CA ASP A 142 8.95 16.74 -6.41
C ASP A 142 7.42 16.91 -6.54
N ALA A 143 6.90 18.03 -6.06
CA ALA A 143 5.48 18.36 -6.08
C ALA A 143 5.24 19.61 -6.94
N TYR A 144 3.98 20.01 -7.05
CA TYR A 144 3.58 21.19 -7.83
C TYR A 144 3.04 22.30 -6.94
N ILE A 145 3.26 23.54 -7.38
CA ILE A 145 2.57 24.69 -6.81
C ILE A 145 1.09 24.54 -7.10
N GLY A 146 0.26 24.61 -6.07
CA GLY A 146 -1.18 24.39 -6.13
C GLY A 146 -1.97 25.67 -6.38
N ASN A 147 -3.13 25.73 -5.74
CA ASN A 147 -4.02 26.89 -5.73
C ASN A 147 -3.44 28.04 -4.87
N PRO A 148 -3.74 29.30 -5.20
CA PRO A 148 -3.38 30.43 -4.35
C PRO A 148 -4.16 30.34 -3.03
N ILE A 149 -3.46 30.56 -1.91
CA ILE A 149 -4.07 30.68 -0.58
C ILE A 149 -4.24 32.16 -0.23
N TRP A 150 -3.18 32.95 -0.37
CA TRP A 150 -3.18 34.36 0.02
C TRP A 150 -2.05 35.13 -0.68
N ASN A 151 -2.19 36.46 -0.76
CA ASN A 151 -1.08 37.37 -1.05
C ASN A 151 -1.25 38.65 -0.25
N ASP A 152 -0.16 39.39 -0.06
CA ASP A 152 -0.12 40.57 0.81
C ASP A 152 -0.51 41.88 0.12
N LYS A 153 -1.07 41.82 -1.10
CA LYS A 153 -1.50 42.98 -1.86
C LYS A 153 -2.48 43.83 -1.03
N GLY A 154 -2.29 45.15 -1.05
CA GLY A 154 -3.08 46.10 -0.25
C GLY A 154 -2.50 46.39 1.14
N SER A 155 -1.66 45.49 1.69
CA SER A 155 -1.12 45.64 3.06
C SER A 155 -0.22 46.88 3.23
N GLY A 156 0.42 47.33 2.15
CA GLY A 156 1.44 48.37 2.20
C GLY A 156 2.76 47.92 2.83
N ALA A 157 2.99 46.60 2.91
CA ALA A 157 4.31 46.04 3.17
C ALA A 157 5.30 46.44 2.06
N ARG A 158 6.58 46.51 2.40
CA ARG A 158 7.66 46.85 1.46
C ARG A 158 8.11 45.66 0.59
N MET A 159 7.77 44.45 1.02
CA MET A 159 8.07 43.21 0.31
C MET A 159 6.76 42.62 -0.15
N ASP A 160 6.75 42.01 -1.34
CA ASP A 160 5.58 41.33 -1.86
C ASP A 160 5.63 39.85 -1.51
N PHE A 161 4.45 39.25 -1.30
CA PHE A 161 4.35 37.85 -0.91
C PHE A 161 3.09 37.19 -1.44
N SER A 162 3.22 35.89 -1.74
CA SER A 162 2.10 34.99 -1.98
C SER A 162 2.34 33.63 -1.36
N ALA A 163 1.26 33.03 -0.86
CA ALA A 163 1.21 31.68 -0.31
C ALA A 163 0.35 30.77 -1.21
N TRP A 164 0.83 29.56 -1.42
CA TRP A 164 0.25 28.58 -2.33
C TRP A 164 0.12 27.22 -1.66
N ASP A 165 -0.94 26.48 -2.01
CA ASP A 165 -1.06 25.06 -1.68
C ASP A 165 0.04 24.26 -2.40
N VAL A 166 0.28 23.02 -1.95
CA VAL A 166 1.18 22.07 -2.61
C VAL A 166 0.37 20.89 -3.12
N HIS A 167 0.46 20.60 -4.43
CA HIS A 167 -0.24 19.50 -5.08
C HIS A 167 0.72 18.33 -5.35
N THR A 168 0.26 17.11 -5.08
CA THR A 168 1.03 15.89 -5.34
C THR A 168 1.09 15.57 -6.84
N PRO A 169 2.16 14.91 -7.32
CA PRO A 169 2.21 14.41 -8.68
C PRO A 169 1.45 13.09 -8.83
N ASP A 170 1.36 12.59 -10.06
CA ASP A 170 0.83 11.27 -10.34
C ASP A 170 1.76 10.19 -9.74
N PRO A 171 1.23 9.22 -8.98
CA PRO A 171 2.03 8.22 -8.29
C PRO A 171 2.42 7.04 -9.16
N GLU A 172 3.61 6.50 -8.86
CA GLU A 172 4.04 5.20 -9.37
C GLU A 172 3.16 4.10 -8.77
N PRO A 173 2.99 2.93 -9.43
CA PRO A 173 2.30 1.80 -8.82
C PRO A 173 2.89 1.46 -7.45
N GLU A 174 2.04 1.03 -6.51
CA GLU A 174 2.40 0.68 -5.12
C GLU A 174 2.88 1.88 -4.28
N THR A 175 2.53 3.10 -4.68
CA THR A 175 2.91 4.29 -3.93
C THR A 175 1.72 5.20 -3.62
N ALA A 176 1.88 5.95 -2.52
CA ALA A 176 1.06 7.11 -2.23
C ALA A 176 1.96 8.30 -1.93
N TYR A 177 1.52 9.48 -2.36
CA TYR A 177 2.15 10.75 -2.06
C TYR A 177 1.19 11.61 -1.25
N ILE A 178 1.73 12.34 -0.27
CA ILE A 178 0.94 13.23 0.58
C ILE A 178 1.59 14.61 0.69
N ALA A 179 0.82 15.65 0.38
CA ALA A 179 1.21 17.02 0.70
C ALA A 179 1.10 17.21 2.22
N THR A 180 2.09 17.87 2.82
CA THR A 180 2.22 17.97 4.27
C THR A 180 1.11 18.79 4.95
N GLY A 181 0.28 19.49 4.18
CA GLY A 181 -0.71 20.45 4.70
C GLY A 181 -0.11 21.82 5.06
N THR A 182 1.18 22.01 4.77
CA THR A 182 1.86 23.31 4.85
C THR A 182 1.72 24.08 3.53
N PHE A 183 2.34 25.25 3.42
CA PHE A 183 2.27 26.10 2.22
C PHE A 183 3.64 26.38 1.60
N TYR A 184 3.63 26.74 0.33
CA TYR A 184 4.76 27.32 -0.38
C TYR A 184 4.64 28.85 -0.42
N GLY A 185 5.68 29.56 0.04
CA GLY A 185 5.77 31.02 -0.02
C GLY A 185 6.67 31.52 -1.15
N ALA A 186 6.28 32.61 -1.81
CA ALA A 186 7.06 33.25 -2.87
C ALA A 186 7.14 34.77 -2.67
N ASP A 187 8.23 35.36 -3.12
CA ASP A 187 8.52 36.80 -3.12
C ASP A 187 7.86 37.49 -4.34
N GLY A 188 6.54 37.64 -4.27
CA GLY A 188 5.72 38.25 -5.32
C GLY A 188 4.26 37.85 -5.19
N TRP A 189 3.37 38.49 -5.95
CA TRP A 189 1.92 38.22 -5.88
C TRP A 189 1.41 37.13 -6.83
N THR A 190 2.23 36.73 -7.80
CA THR A 190 1.84 35.79 -8.85
C THR A 190 2.42 34.40 -8.61
N ARG A 191 1.83 33.39 -9.27
CA ARG A 191 2.30 32.01 -9.18
C ARG A 191 3.78 31.92 -9.55
N PRO A 192 4.65 31.35 -8.68
CA PRO A 192 6.05 31.20 -9.01
C PRO A 192 6.21 30.21 -10.17
N SER A 193 6.96 30.60 -11.20
CA SER A 193 7.10 29.84 -12.45
C SER A 193 8.46 29.14 -12.61
N PHE A 194 9.55 29.74 -12.13
CA PHE A 194 10.91 29.22 -12.32
C PHE A 194 11.60 28.90 -10.99
N GLY A 195 12.16 27.69 -10.85
CA GLY A 195 12.95 27.27 -9.69
C GLY A 195 12.17 26.93 -8.41
N ALA A 196 10.84 27.07 -8.42
CA ALA A 196 10.01 26.65 -7.30
C ALA A 196 9.96 25.13 -7.19
N ARG A 197 10.49 24.59 -6.09
CA ARG A 197 10.50 23.16 -5.78
C ARG A 197 9.75 22.91 -4.46
N PRO A 198 8.42 22.74 -4.48
CA PRO A 198 7.70 22.14 -3.37
C PRO A 198 7.86 20.62 -3.40
N TYR A 199 7.58 19.97 -2.28
CA TYR A 199 7.75 18.53 -2.11
C TYR A 199 6.54 17.90 -1.41
N ALA A 200 6.30 16.62 -1.69
CA ALA A 200 5.34 15.76 -1.00
C ALA A 200 6.07 14.58 -0.36
N LEU A 201 5.52 14.02 0.74
CA LEU A 201 6.09 12.83 1.38
C LEU A 201 5.71 11.58 0.59
N ARG A 202 6.65 10.63 0.50
CA ARG A 202 6.45 9.33 -0.13
C ARG A 202 6.00 8.28 0.88
N MET A 203 5.13 7.38 0.42
CA MET A 203 4.59 6.25 1.15
C MET A 203 4.45 5.05 0.22
N GLU A 204 4.37 3.87 0.82
CA GLU A 204 4.29 2.59 0.12
C GLU A 204 2.91 1.96 0.33
N LEU A 205 2.33 1.44 -0.74
CA LEU A 205 1.07 0.70 -0.79
C LEU A 205 1.32 -0.73 -1.30
N ALA A 206 2.44 -1.33 -0.92
CA ALA A 206 2.79 -2.68 -1.33
C ALA A 206 1.78 -3.69 -0.77
N ALA A 207 1.32 -4.59 -1.63
CA ALA A 207 0.44 -5.66 -1.22
C ALA A 207 1.27 -6.83 -0.67
N GLN A 208 0.83 -7.40 0.45
CA GLN A 208 1.35 -8.66 0.94
C GLN A 208 0.75 -9.80 0.11
N GLU A 209 1.55 -10.34 -0.81
CA GLU A 209 1.15 -11.44 -1.69
C GLU A 209 0.89 -12.74 -0.94
N SER A 210 -0.17 -13.42 -1.34
CA SER A 210 -0.47 -14.80 -0.93
C SER A 210 -0.28 -15.73 -2.12
N PRO A 211 0.40 -16.89 -1.95
CA PRO A 211 0.65 -17.80 -3.06
C PRO A 211 -0.66 -18.40 -3.58
N LEU A 212 -0.83 -18.37 -4.90
CA LEU A 212 -1.94 -19.05 -5.55
C LEU A 212 -1.71 -20.57 -5.50
N PRO A 213 -2.67 -21.37 -5.01
CA PRO A 213 -2.55 -22.82 -5.04
C PRO A 213 -2.54 -23.35 -6.49
N ALA A 214 -2.10 -24.60 -6.68
CA ALA A 214 -2.21 -25.26 -7.97
C ALA A 214 -3.69 -25.34 -8.42
N PRO A 215 -3.97 -25.32 -9.74
CA PRO A 215 -5.32 -25.52 -10.26
C PRO A 215 -5.91 -26.83 -9.75
N PRO A 216 -7.24 -26.90 -9.47
CA PRO A 216 -7.88 -28.14 -9.06
C PRO A 216 -7.68 -29.24 -10.10
N ALA A 217 -7.59 -30.50 -9.67
CA ALA A 217 -7.61 -31.62 -10.61
C ALA A 217 -8.97 -31.67 -11.34
N PRO A 218 -9.03 -32.24 -12.56
CA PRO A 218 -10.29 -32.35 -13.28
C PRO A 218 -11.33 -33.14 -12.47
N LEU A 219 -12.56 -32.63 -12.40
CA LEU A 219 -13.71 -33.21 -11.66
C LEU A 219 -13.64 -33.12 -10.13
N ASP A 220 -12.57 -32.59 -9.54
CA ASP A 220 -12.55 -32.30 -8.10
C ASP A 220 -13.47 -31.14 -7.76
N SER A 221 -14.10 -31.24 -6.58
CA SER A 221 -14.94 -30.17 -6.04
C SER A 221 -14.33 -29.63 -4.74
N VAL A 222 -14.23 -28.31 -4.69
CA VAL A 222 -13.86 -27.45 -3.55
C VAL A 222 -12.36 -27.37 -3.26
N GLN A 223 -11.80 -26.19 -3.55
CA GLN A 223 -10.54 -25.71 -2.95
C GLN A 223 -10.84 -25.12 -1.56
N ASN A 224 -9.91 -25.30 -0.62
CA ASN A 224 -9.87 -24.49 0.60
C ASN A 224 -9.94 -23.01 0.24
N GLU A 225 -10.58 -22.19 1.10
CA GLU A 225 -10.59 -20.73 0.92
C GLU A 225 -9.14 -20.22 0.81
N PRO A 226 -8.75 -19.61 -0.32
CA PRO A 226 -7.38 -19.15 -0.50
C PRO A 226 -7.11 -17.94 0.41
N ALA A 227 -5.87 -17.83 0.88
CA ALA A 227 -5.46 -16.68 1.67
C ALA A 227 -5.55 -15.40 0.83
N PRO A 228 -6.08 -14.29 1.38
CA PRO A 228 -6.15 -13.03 0.65
C PRO A 228 -4.76 -12.45 0.42
N THR A 229 -4.57 -11.80 -0.72
CA THR A 229 -3.51 -10.80 -0.90
C THR A 229 -4.02 -9.49 -0.33
N VAL A 230 -3.22 -8.81 0.49
CA VAL A 230 -3.70 -7.68 1.31
C VAL A 230 -2.91 -6.41 1.00
N CYS A 231 -3.60 -5.33 0.64
CA CYS A 231 -3.02 -3.99 0.54
C CYS A 231 -3.54 -3.13 1.70
N GLU A 232 -2.62 -2.61 2.53
CA GLU A 232 -2.97 -1.64 3.57
C GLU A 232 -3.03 -0.22 2.99
N LEU A 233 -4.07 0.53 3.36
CA LEU A 233 -4.35 1.86 2.83
C LEU A 233 -4.44 2.87 4.00
N PRO A 234 -3.65 3.94 4.00
CA PRO A 234 -3.78 5.00 5.00
C PRO A 234 -5.17 5.65 4.94
N TRP A 235 -5.73 5.99 6.10
CA TRP A 235 -7.08 6.57 6.22
C TRP A 235 -7.38 7.70 5.23
N PHE A 236 -6.42 8.59 4.96
CA PHE A 236 -6.65 9.75 4.09
C PHE A 236 -6.76 9.37 2.60
N THR A 237 -6.37 8.16 2.22
CA THR A 237 -6.50 7.65 0.83
C THR A 237 -7.87 7.05 0.55
N VAL A 238 -8.70 6.91 1.58
CA VAL A 238 -10.03 6.28 1.52
C VAL A 238 -11.10 7.29 1.90
N LYS A 239 -12.17 7.35 1.14
CA LYS A 239 -13.40 8.07 1.50
C LYS A 239 -14.31 7.13 2.27
N ASP A 240 -14.61 7.47 3.52
CA ASP A 240 -15.64 6.80 4.30
C ASP A 240 -16.73 7.80 4.68
N SER A 241 -17.88 7.72 4.01
CA SER A 241 -18.97 8.69 4.23
C SER A 241 -19.64 8.53 5.60
N ASN A 242 -19.37 7.44 6.33
CA ASN A 242 -19.91 7.20 7.67
C ASN A 242 -19.02 7.76 8.78
N LEU A 243 -17.79 8.17 8.47
CA LEU A 243 -16.81 8.68 9.42
C LEU A 243 -16.28 10.03 8.96
N THR A 244 -16.33 11.03 9.83
CA THR A 244 -15.58 12.27 9.60
C THR A 244 -14.09 11.97 9.47
N PRO A 245 -13.30 12.80 8.78
CA PRO A 245 -11.86 12.57 8.67
C PRO A 245 -11.13 12.41 10.02
N LEU A 246 -11.61 13.11 11.05
CA LEU A 246 -11.06 12.98 12.40
C LEU A 246 -11.39 11.61 13.00
N GLU A 247 -12.61 11.10 12.79
CA GLU A 247 -12.98 9.75 13.20
C GLU A 247 -12.23 8.68 12.41
N GLN A 248 -12.00 8.87 11.11
CA GLN A 248 -11.18 7.95 10.31
C GLN A 248 -9.75 7.87 10.89
N LEU A 249 -9.10 9.01 11.14
CA LEU A 249 -7.78 9.08 11.76
C LEU A 249 -7.71 8.28 13.07
N HIS A 250 -8.73 8.36 13.93
CA HIS A 250 -8.70 7.72 15.25
C HIS A 250 -9.24 6.29 15.31
N ARG A 251 -10.26 5.96 14.50
CA ARG A 251 -10.99 4.68 14.56
C ARG A 251 -10.62 3.71 13.44
N SER A 252 -10.18 4.22 12.29
CA SER A 252 -9.72 3.42 11.15
C SER A 252 -8.50 4.06 10.47
N PRO A 253 -7.40 4.28 11.21
CA PRO A 253 -6.14 4.85 10.69
C PRO A 253 -5.58 4.11 9.46
N THR A 254 -5.88 2.82 9.38
CA THR A 254 -5.51 1.93 8.29
C THR A 254 -6.76 1.18 7.83
N TYR A 255 -6.97 1.14 6.52
CA TYR A 255 -7.96 0.31 5.85
C TYR A 255 -7.25 -0.86 5.17
N ARG A 256 -7.99 -1.93 4.91
CA ARG A 256 -7.44 -3.17 4.34
C ARG A 256 -8.22 -3.54 3.10
N LEU A 257 -7.58 -3.44 1.93
CA LEU A 257 -8.13 -3.89 0.66
C LEU A 257 -7.63 -5.31 0.39
N GLU A 258 -8.51 -6.27 0.50
CA GLU A 258 -8.20 -7.69 0.26
C GLU A 258 -8.56 -8.08 -1.16
N ARG A 259 -7.68 -8.83 -1.81
CA ARG A 259 -7.97 -9.56 -3.04
C ARG A 259 -7.92 -11.06 -2.78
N VAL A 260 -9.00 -11.76 -3.08
CA VAL A 260 -9.06 -13.23 -3.02
C VAL A 260 -9.15 -13.79 -4.43
N ASP A 261 -8.19 -14.62 -4.81
CA ASP A 261 -8.09 -15.22 -6.14
C ASP A 261 -8.63 -16.66 -6.13
N ARG A 262 -9.61 -16.95 -6.99
CA ARG A 262 -10.19 -18.30 -7.15
C ARG A 262 -10.14 -18.77 -8.59
N TYR A 263 -9.96 -20.06 -8.79
CA TYR A 263 -10.07 -20.66 -10.12
C TYR A 263 -11.53 -20.72 -10.55
N LEU A 264 -11.84 -20.07 -11.67
CA LEU A 264 -13.12 -20.15 -12.35
C LEU A 264 -12.97 -21.16 -13.51
N SER A 265 -13.75 -22.24 -13.45
CA SER A 265 -13.78 -23.24 -14.53
C SER A 265 -14.25 -22.62 -15.83
N VAL A 266 -13.44 -22.74 -16.88
CA VAL A 266 -13.77 -22.36 -18.25
C VAL A 266 -14.42 -23.52 -18.99
N GLY A 267 -13.87 -24.73 -18.82
CA GLY A 267 -14.36 -25.90 -19.54
C GLY A 267 -13.63 -27.17 -19.17
N LEU A 268 -14.26 -28.30 -19.51
CA LEU A 268 -13.75 -29.65 -19.30
C LEU A 268 -13.69 -30.38 -20.64
N GLY A 269 -12.53 -30.92 -20.98
CA GLY A 269 -12.28 -31.69 -22.18
C GLY A 269 -11.98 -33.13 -21.81
N GLN A 270 -12.97 -34.00 -21.96
CA GLN A 270 -12.82 -35.44 -21.77
C GLN A 270 -12.65 -36.12 -23.12
N ASN A 271 -11.47 -36.65 -23.40
CA ASN A 271 -11.22 -37.41 -24.62
C ASN A 271 -11.22 -38.90 -24.35
N THR A 272 -12.33 -39.56 -24.68
CA THR A 272 -12.48 -41.02 -24.59
C THR A 272 -12.05 -41.76 -25.86
N THR A 273 -11.55 -41.03 -26.87
CA THR A 273 -11.18 -41.59 -28.16
C THR A 273 -9.69 -41.94 -28.22
N PRO A 274 -9.28 -42.88 -29.10
CA PRO A 274 -7.87 -43.26 -29.26
C PRO A 274 -7.02 -42.23 -30.02
N GLN A 275 -7.61 -41.12 -30.46
CA GLN A 275 -6.91 -40.02 -31.14
C GLN A 275 -7.08 -38.74 -30.32
N GLY A 276 -6.07 -37.86 -30.32
CA GLY A 276 -6.20 -36.57 -29.66
C GLY A 276 -7.24 -35.68 -30.35
N LYS A 277 -7.92 -34.84 -29.57
CA LYS A 277 -9.00 -33.96 -30.06
C LYS A 277 -8.89 -32.56 -29.43
N THR A 278 -9.20 -31.54 -30.22
CA THR A 278 -9.31 -30.16 -29.73
C THR A 278 -10.69 -29.87 -29.17
N PHE A 279 -10.74 -29.23 -28.01
CA PHE A 279 -11.94 -28.68 -27.40
C PHE A 279 -11.84 -27.16 -27.37
N ASN A 280 -12.97 -26.50 -27.63
CA ASN A 280 -13.08 -25.03 -27.61
C ASN A 280 -14.17 -24.64 -26.61
N TRP A 281 -13.89 -23.62 -25.81
CA TRP A 281 -14.81 -23.05 -24.83
C TRP A 281 -14.74 -21.53 -24.92
N THR A 282 -15.85 -20.89 -24.55
CA THR A 282 -15.92 -19.43 -24.45
C THR A 282 -16.13 -19.05 -22.99
N ALA A 283 -15.20 -18.27 -22.45
CA ALA A 283 -15.29 -17.62 -21.15
C ALA A 283 -15.52 -16.12 -21.31
N HIS A 284 -15.58 -15.39 -20.20
CA HIS A 284 -15.56 -13.93 -20.18
C HIS A 284 -14.40 -13.45 -19.32
N LYS A 285 -13.74 -12.37 -19.74
CA LYS A 285 -12.66 -11.71 -19.01
C LYS A 285 -12.98 -10.23 -18.79
N GLY A 286 -12.38 -9.67 -17.75
CA GLY A 286 -12.69 -8.33 -17.25
C GLY A 286 -13.70 -8.36 -16.10
N GLU A 287 -14.18 -7.18 -15.76
CA GLU A 287 -15.22 -6.96 -14.77
C GLU A 287 -16.60 -7.10 -15.38
N ALA A 288 -17.47 -7.87 -14.71
CA ALA A 288 -18.87 -7.97 -15.06
C ALA A 288 -19.68 -6.90 -14.32
N GLY A 289 -20.23 -5.94 -15.06
CA GLY A 289 -21.04 -4.84 -14.51
C GLY A 289 -20.19 -3.62 -14.11
N ASP A 290 -20.80 -2.77 -13.29
CA ASP A 290 -20.27 -1.44 -12.92
C ASP A 290 -19.82 -1.36 -11.44
N ASN A 291 -19.51 -2.51 -10.81
CA ASN A 291 -19.23 -2.58 -9.37
C ASN A 291 -18.00 -1.74 -8.96
N SER A 292 -16.99 -1.62 -9.82
CA SER A 292 -15.80 -0.79 -9.60
C SER A 292 -16.13 0.69 -9.65
N ILE A 293 -17.12 1.09 -10.45
CA ILE A 293 -17.62 2.47 -10.50
C ILE A 293 -18.32 2.80 -9.19
N ASP A 294 -19.22 1.94 -8.72
CA ASP A 294 -19.89 2.09 -7.43
C ASP A 294 -18.90 2.08 -6.26
N PHE A 295 -17.92 1.17 -6.30
CA PHE A 295 -16.84 1.10 -5.33
C PHE A 295 -16.03 2.41 -5.29
N THR A 296 -15.70 2.96 -6.45
CA THR A 296 -15.00 4.25 -6.56
C THR A 296 -15.85 5.40 -6.02
N ALA A 297 -17.16 5.42 -6.29
CA ALA A 297 -18.05 6.47 -5.80
C ALA A 297 -18.16 6.49 -4.26
N VAL A 298 -18.15 5.32 -3.64
CA VAL A 298 -18.22 5.14 -2.18
C VAL A 298 -16.86 5.43 -1.52
N THR A 299 -15.79 4.84 -2.05
CA THR A 299 -14.47 4.78 -1.39
C THR A 299 -13.44 5.77 -1.92
N GLY A 300 -13.67 6.35 -3.09
CA GLY A 300 -12.71 7.20 -3.80
C GLY A 300 -11.53 6.43 -4.43
N ILE A 301 -11.38 5.13 -4.16
CA ILE A 301 -10.27 4.31 -4.67
C ILE A 301 -10.56 3.91 -6.12
N GLN A 302 -9.59 4.12 -7.01
CA GLN A 302 -9.62 3.57 -8.36
C GLN A 302 -8.77 2.30 -8.42
N LEU A 303 -9.37 1.18 -8.80
CA LEU A 303 -8.66 -0.11 -8.89
C LEU A 303 -7.69 -0.15 -10.08
N ALA A 304 -8.06 0.44 -11.20
CA ALA A 304 -7.31 0.31 -12.45
C ALA A 304 -6.32 1.46 -12.73
N TYR A 305 -6.43 2.56 -11.98
CA TYR A 305 -5.75 3.82 -12.26
C TYR A 305 -5.32 4.50 -10.95
N GLU A 306 -4.55 5.58 -11.09
CA GLU A 306 -4.28 6.48 -9.97
C GLU A 306 -5.57 7.16 -9.47
N TRP A 307 -5.58 7.50 -8.19
CA TRP A 307 -6.61 8.35 -7.61
C TRP A 307 -6.01 9.39 -6.69
N SER A 308 -6.71 10.50 -6.52
CA SER A 308 -6.24 11.63 -5.72
C SER A 308 -7.39 12.26 -4.94
N SER A 309 -7.05 13.13 -3.99
CA SER A 309 -8.05 13.83 -3.20
C SER A 309 -8.93 14.70 -4.09
N THR A 310 -10.23 14.41 -4.17
CA THR A 310 -11.22 15.28 -4.82
C THR A 310 -11.73 16.38 -3.88
N SER A 311 -11.56 16.21 -2.55
CA SER A 311 -11.91 17.20 -1.53
C SER A 311 -11.03 17.06 -0.28
N ARG A 312 -10.81 18.17 0.43
CA ARG A 312 -9.96 18.30 1.63
C ARG A 312 -10.54 17.46 2.80
N PRO A 313 -9.69 16.85 3.66
CA PRO A 313 -8.75 17.65 4.45
C PRO A 313 -7.26 17.54 4.08
N VAL A 314 -6.84 16.46 3.44
CA VAL A 314 -5.45 16.16 3.10
C VAL A 314 -5.34 16.00 1.59
N MET A 315 -4.31 16.60 1.00
CA MET A 315 -4.05 16.45 -0.42
C MET A 315 -3.09 15.30 -0.65
N PHE A 316 -3.52 14.33 -1.46
CA PHE A 316 -2.79 13.11 -1.73
C PHE A 316 -3.03 12.61 -3.15
N SER A 317 -2.17 11.71 -3.59
CA SER A 317 -2.38 10.82 -4.73
C SER A 317 -1.91 9.41 -4.37
N ALA A 318 -2.54 8.38 -4.94
CA ALA A 318 -2.23 6.98 -4.69
C ALA A 318 -2.45 6.10 -5.94
N HIS A 319 -1.73 4.98 -6.03
CA HIS A 319 -1.86 4.01 -7.12
C HIS A 319 -1.55 2.60 -6.61
N LEU A 320 -2.50 1.69 -6.79
CA LEU A 320 -2.34 0.28 -6.41
C LEU A 320 -1.32 -0.41 -7.34
N GLY A 321 -0.74 -1.50 -6.86
CA GLY A 321 0.17 -2.31 -7.66
C GLY A 321 -0.52 -2.95 -8.87
N LYS A 322 0.16 -2.95 -10.01
CA LYS A 322 -0.40 -3.48 -11.26
C LYS A 322 -0.66 -4.99 -11.19
N THR A 323 0.19 -5.73 -10.49
CA THR A 323 -0.02 -7.16 -10.22
C THR A 323 -1.22 -7.35 -9.30
N PHE A 324 -1.39 -6.47 -8.30
CA PHE A 324 -2.53 -6.51 -7.38
C PHE A 324 -3.87 -6.32 -8.14
N THR A 325 -3.90 -5.51 -9.20
CA THR A 325 -5.15 -5.15 -9.90
C THR A 325 -5.30 -5.76 -11.28
N HIS A 326 -4.45 -6.73 -11.66
CA HIS A 326 -4.42 -7.36 -13.00
C HIS A 326 -4.30 -6.33 -14.14
N THR A 327 -3.47 -5.31 -13.96
CA THR A 327 -3.25 -4.23 -14.94
C THR A 327 -1.81 -4.16 -15.47
N THR A 328 -1.03 -5.24 -15.31
CA THR A 328 0.36 -5.33 -15.78
C THR A 328 0.49 -5.13 -17.29
N LEU A 329 -0.44 -5.69 -18.07
CA LEU A 329 -0.50 -5.50 -19.52
C LEU A 329 -1.37 -4.30 -19.91
N SER A 330 -2.53 -4.13 -19.28
CA SER A 330 -3.52 -3.14 -19.67
C SER A 330 -4.61 -2.98 -18.59
N ALA A 331 -5.14 -1.78 -18.44
CA ALA A 331 -6.34 -1.52 -17.63
C ALA A 331 -7.66 -1.88 -18.38
N LYS A 332 -7.58 -2.17 -19.70
CA LYS A 332 -8.72 -2.62 -20.50
C LYS A 332 -9.31 -3.91 -19.89
N GLY A 333 -10.56 -3.83 -19.44
CA GLY A 333 -11.28 -4.92 -18.78
C GLY A 333 -11.89 -4.49 -17.45
N TRP A 334 -11.38 -3.44 -16.81
CA TRP A 334 -12.08 -2.79 -15.70
C TRP A 334 -13.30 -2.01 -16.22
N GLY A 335 -14.46 -2.19 -15.60
CA GLY A 335 -15.75 -1.67 -16.04
C GLY A 335 -16.29 -2.29 -17.34
N THR A 336 -15.68 -3.35 -17.87
CA THR A 336 -16.13 -3.97 -19.12
C THR A 336 -15.73 -5.44 -19.19
N SER A 337 -16.72 -6.30 -19.47
CA SER A 337 -16.49 -7.72 -19.73
C SER A 337 -16.42 -8.00 -21.23
N THR A 338 -15.51 -8.87 -21.65
CA THR A 338 -15.35 -9.29 -23.05
C THR A 338 -15.24 -10.81 -23.16
N PRO A 339 -15.72 -11.43 -24.25
CA PRO A 339 -15.53 -12.85 -24.50
C PRO A 339 -14.03 -13.23 -24.57
N LEU A 340 -13.70 -14.40 -24.05
CA LEU A 340 -12.39 -15.03 -24.12
C LEU A 340 -12.56 -16.43 -24.71
N GLU A 341 -12.04 -16.65 -25.91
CA GLU A 341 -12.02 -17.97 -26.52
C GLU A 341 -10.83 -18.78 -26.00
N VAL A 342 -11.09 -19.99 -25.52
CA VAL A 342 -10.09 -20.92 -24.99
C VAL A 342 -10.16 -22.22 -25.77
N ALA A 343 -9.02 -22.65 -26.29
CA ALA A 343 -8.90 -23.92 -26.99
C ALA A 343 -7.81 -24.77 -26.34
N ALA A 344 -8.06 -26.07 -26.21
CA ALA A 344 -7.08 -27.03 -25.71
C ALA A 344 -7.09 -28.31 -26.54
N TYR A 345 -5.89 -28.80 -26.88
CA TYR A 345 -5.72 -30.13 -27.44
C TYR A 345 -5.66 -31.15 -26.30
N VAL A 346 -6.57 -32.12 -26.31
CA VAL A 346 -6.68 -33.17 -25.30
C VAL A 346 -6.20 -34.49 -25.91
N PRO A 347 -5.08 -35.07 -25.42
CA PRO A 347 -4.58 -36.37 -25.87
C PRO A 347 -5.60 -37.50 -25.70
N ALA A 348 -5.33 -38.65 -26.32
CA ALA A 348 -6.18 -39.84 -26.22
C ALA A 348 -6.30 -40.32 -24.76
N SER A 349 -7.50 -40.70 -24.35
CA SER A 349 -7.81 -41.21 -23.00
C SER A 349 -7.42 -40.28 -21.83
N GLN A 350 -7.39 -38.96 -22.06
CA GLN A 350 -7.11 -37.95 -21.03
C GLN A 350 -8.32 -37.04 -20.78
N THR A 351 -8.32 -36.47 -19.58
CA THR A 351 -9.22 -35.38 -19.20
C THR A 351 -8.40 -34.14 -18.87
N ILE A 352 -8.74 -33.01 -19.47
CA ILE A 352 -8.16 -31.70 -19.15
C ILE A 352 -9.27 -30.77 -18.66
N ALA A 353 -8.99 -30.01 -17.61
CA ALA A 353 -9.82 -28.88 -17.19
C ALA A 353 -9.08 -27.56 -17.42
N ALA A 354 -9.79 -26.56 -17.95
CA ALA A 354 -9.27 -25.23 -18.20
C ALA A 354 -9.88 -24.24 -17.20
N TYR A 355 -9.05 -23.34 -16.66
CA TYR A 355 -9.45 -22.36 -15.66
C TYR A 355 -8.88 -20.97 -15.96
N VAL A 356 -9.55 -19.95 -15.46
CA VAL A 356 -9.06 -18.57 -15.35
C VAL A 356 -9.12 -18.12 -13.89
N ILE A 357 -8.40 -17.08 -13.53
CA ILE A 357 -8.47 -16.52 -12.17
C ILE A 357 -9.61 -15.50 -12.11
N ARG A 358 -10.51 -15.68 -11.15
CA ARG A 358 -11.47 -14.66 -10.72
C ARG A 358 -11.01 -14.10 -9.39
N SER A 359 -10.83 -12.79 -9.34
CA SER A 359 -10.42 -12.05 -8.15
C SER A 359 -11.59 -11.28 -7.57
N GLU A 360 -11.75 -11.36 -6.26
CA GLU A 360 -12.72 -10.58 -5.50
C GLU A 360 -12.01 -9.58 -4.59
N TYR A 361 -12.39 -8.30 -4.71
CA TYR A 361 -11.81 -7.20 -3.94
C TYR A 361 -12.80 -6.73 -2.88
N THR A 362 -12.39 -6.77 -1.61
CA THR A 362 -13.21 -6.32 -0.49
C THR A 362 -12.42 -5.37 0.41
N LEU A 363 -13.04 -4.22 0.74
CA LEU A 363 -12.42 -3.19 1.57
C LEU A 363 -12.97 -3.20 2.99
N TYR A 364 -12.09 -3.33 3.96
CA TYR A 364 -12.41 -3.38 5.38
C TYR A 364 -11.85 -2.17 6.14
N ARG A 365 -12.63 -1.71 7.13
CA ARG A 365 -12.14 -0.84 8.21
C ARG A 365 -11.23 -1.61 9.16
N GLN A 366 -10.53 -0.89 10.04
CA GLN A 366 -9.70 -1.49 11.07
C GLN A 366 -10.48 -2.43 12.03
N ASP A 367 -11.77 -2.17 12.27
CA ASP A 367 -12.64 -3.01 13.11
C ASP A 367 -13.16 -4.28 12.40
N GLY A 368 -12.78 -4.50 11.14
CA GLY A 368 -13.20 -5.65 10.33
C GLY A 368 -14.55 -5.46 9.61
N SER A 369 -15.22 -4.32 9.79
CA SER A 369 -16.45 -4.03 9.02
C SER A 369 -16.13 -3.72 7.56
N GLN A 370 -16.96 -4.22 6.65
CA GLN A 370 -16.85 -3.93 5.21
C GLN A 370 -17.35 -2.51 4.90
N LEU A 371 -16.61 -1.75 4.11
CA LEU A 371 -16.95 -0.37 3.75
C LEU A 371 -17.79 -0.27 2.46
N ALA A 372 -17.50 -1.10 1.45
CA ALA A 372 -18.13 -1.03 0.14
C ALA A 372 -18.44 -2.42 -0.43
N GLY A 373 -19.29 -2.47 -1.45
CA GLY A 373 -19.61 -3.73 -2.16
C GLY A 373 -18.36 -4.39 -2.75
N THR A 374 -18.38 -5.71 -2.86
CA THR A 374 -17.27 -6.49 -3.41
C THR A 374 -17.19 -6.32 -4.93
N VAL A 375 -15.99 -6.04 -5.43
CA VAL A 375 -15.72 -5.94 -6.87
C VAL A 375 -15.14 -7.26 -7.37
N SER A 376 -15.60 -7.76 -8.52
CA SER A 376 -15.10 -9.00 -9.12
C SER A 376 -14.43 -8.72 -10.46
N TYR A 377 -13.26 -9.29 -10.69
CA TYR A 377 -12.54 -9.20 -11.96
C TYR A 377 -12.08 -10.58 -12.40
N THR A 378 -12.31 -10.94 -13.66
CA THR A 378 -11.80 -12.19 -14.24
C THR A 378 -10.57 -11.91 -15.10
N ASN A 379 -9.40 -12.38 -14.65
CA ASN A 379 -8.16 -12.27 -15.39
C ASN A 379 -8.13 -13.28 -16.54
N GLY A 380 -8.13 -12.76 -17.77
CA GLY A 380 -8.05 -13.56 -18.99
C GLY A 380 -6.70 -13.49 -19.71
N ASP A 381 -5.65 -12.99 -19.05
CA ASP A 381 -4.30 -12.92 -19.60
C ASP A 381 -3.56 -14.28 -19.48
N THR A 382 -3.97 -15.13 -18.54
CA THR A 382 -3.43 -16.48 -18.35
C THR A 382 -4.58 -17.49 -18.21
N VAL A 383 -4.48 -18.60 -18.95
CA VAL A 383 -5.36 -19.77 -18.80
C VAL A 383 -4.56 -20.89 -18.16
N TYR A 384 -5.12 -21.48 -17.13
CA TYR A 384 -4.53 -22.57 -16.36
C TYR A 384 -5.15 -23.88 -16.76
N PHE A 385 -4.35 -24.94 -16.78
CA PHE A 385 -4.82 -26.29 -17.12
C PHE A 385 -4.46 -27.27 -16.02
N SER A 386 -5.33 -28.24 -15.77
CA SER A 386 -5.03 -29.44 -15.02
C SER A 386 -5.42 -30.65 -15.84
N GLU A 387 -4.72 -31.77 -15.61
CA GLU A 387 -4.92 -33.01 -16.36
C GLU A 387 -5.09 -34.20 -15.43
N SER A 388 -5.87 -35.17 -15.86
CA SER A 388 -5.96 -36.49 -15.24
C SER A 388 -6.03 -37.56 -16.32
N SER A 389 -5.32 -38.67 -16.07
CA SER A 389 -5.37 -39.85 -16.92
C SER A 389 -6.37 -40.85 -16.34
N ALA A 390 -7.19 -41.46 -17.19
CA ALA A 390 -7.95 -42.63 -16.75
C ALA A 390 -6.96 -43.77 -16.50
N SER A 391 -6.83 -44.22 -15.26
CA SER A 391 -6.13 -45.49 -14.99
C SER A 391 -6.96 -46.61 -15.63
N MET A 392 -6.43 -47.24 -16.67
CA MET A 392 -6.93 -48.54 -17.11
C MET A 392 -6.84 -49.48 -15.91
N PRO A 393 -7.89 -50.24 -15.55
CA PRO A 393 -7.75 -51.28 -14.54
C PRO A 393 -6.67 -52.25 -15.03
N ASP A 394 -5.72 -52.58 -14.15
CA ASP A 394 -4.71 -53.60 -14.41
C ASP A 394 -5.43 -54.93 -14.71
N ASP A 395 -5.47 -55.33 -15.98
CA ASP A 395 -5.83 -56.70 -16.42
C ASP A 395 -4.68 -57.68 -16.06
N ASN A 396 -4.21 -57.63 -14.81
CA ASN A 396 -3.19 -58.57 -14.32
C ASN A 396 -3.49 -59.09 -12.91
N GLU A 397 -4.77 -59.21 -12.56
CA GLU A 397 -5.18 -60.18 -11.55
C GLU A 397 -5.26 -61.56 -12.21
N GLN A 398 -4.10 -62.19 -12.38
CA GLN A 398 -4.02 -63.62 -12.69
C GLN A 398 -4.74 -64.39 -11.58
N ALA A 399 -5.92 -64.92 -11.93
CA ALA A 399 -6.69 -65.83 -11.11
C ALA A 399 -5.79 -66.94 -10.53
N PRO A 400 -5.95 -67.33 -9.26
CA PRO A 400 -5.11 -68.36 -8.66
C PRO A 400 -5.34 -69.70 -9.38
N ALA A 401 -4.27 -70.25 -9.95
CA ALA A 401 -4.29 -71.56 -10.57
C ALA A 401 -4.59 -72.65 -9.52
N LEU A 402 -5.60 -73.46 -9.80
CA LEU A 402 -5.95 -74.65 -9.03
C LEU A 402 -4.79 -75.66 -9.07
N VAL A 403 -4.17 -75.92 -7.92
CA VAL A 403 -3.17 -76.98 -7.75
C VAL A 403 -3.91 -78.30 -7.50
N LEU A 404 -3.71 -79.28 -8.39
CA LEU A 404 -4.11 -80.68 -8.17
C LEU A 404 -2.94 -81.49 -7.57
N PRO A 405 -3.22 -82.50 -6.74
CA PRO A 405 -2.28 -83.06 -5.79
C PRO A 405 -1.36 -84.14 -6.39
N VAL A 406 -0.13 -84.24 -5.87
CA VAL A 406 0.79 -85.36 -6.13
C VAL A 406 1.01 -86.13 -4.83
N GLU A 407 0.79 -87.45 -4.87
CA GLU A 407 0.94 -88.39 -3.76
C GLU A 407 2.41 -88.79 -3.46
N PRO A 408 2.71 -89.31 -2.25
CA PRO A 408 4.06 -89.41 -1.69
C PRO A 408 4.67 -90.83 -1.77
N VAL A 409 6.01 -90.93 -1.63
CA VAL A 409 6.78 -92.19 -1.53
C VAL A 409 7.93 -91.96 -0.52
N PRO A 410 8.32 -92.93 0.35
CA PRO A 410 8.41 -92.74 1.80
C PRO A 410 9.82 -92.64 2.41
N ALA A 411 9.86 -92.34 3.70
CA ALA A 411 11.03 -92.08 4.55
C ALA A 411 11.63 -93.32 5.25
N LEU A 412 12.88 -93.18 5.73
CA LEU A 412 13.47 -93.54 7.06
C LEU A 412 14.95 -93.99 6.93
N PRO A 413 15.81 -93.97 7.99
CA PRO A 413 15.77 -93.25 9.27
C PRO A 413 17.10 -92.59 9.73
N SER A 414 16.97 -91.90 10.87
CA SER A 414 17.82 -91.12 11.80
C SER A 414 19.10 -91.73 12.42
N ALA A 415 20.00 -90.86 12.94
CA ALA A 415 20.69 -91.00 14.24
C ALA A 415 21.44 -89.70 14.69
N GLU A 416 21.30 -89.34 15.98
CA GLU A 416 21.97 -88.26 16.76
C GLU A 416 23.35 -88.71 17.33
N PRO A 417 23.92 -88.12 18.41
CA PRO A 417 24.59 -86.80 18.61
C PRO A 417 26.03 -86.95 19.19
N GLY A 418 26.77 -85.86 19.45
CA GLY A 418 27.87 -85.91 20.43
C GLY A 418 28.92 -84.78 20.47
N LEU A 419 28.96 -84.12 21.64
CA LEU A 419 30.13 -83.71 22.45
C LEU A 419 30.85 -82.34 22.24
N GLU A 420 30.60 -81.48 23.25
CA GLU A 420 31.48 -80.58 24.02
C GLU A 420 33.01 -80.64 23.79
N ILE A 421 33.67 -79.47 23.91
CA ILE A 421 34.68 -79.12 24.96
C ILE A 421 35.13 -77.66 24.76
N THR A 422 35.03 -76.84 25.81
CA THR A 422 35.91 -75.68 26.08
C THR A 422 36.90 -76.06 27.18
N PRO A 423 38.09 -75.44 27.21
CA PRO A 423 38.45 -74.73 28.44
C PRO A 423 39.25 -73.43 28.24
N HIS A 424 39.19 -72.63 29.31
CA HIS A 424 39.89 -71.39 29.65
C HIS A 424 41.42 -71.41 29.50
N ASP A 425 42.04 -70.23 29.33
CA ASP A 425 42.86 -69.58 30.38
C ASP A 425 43.48 -68.25 29.91
N GLY A 426 43.56 -67.28 30.84
CA GLY A 426 44.28 -66.02 30.66
C GLY A 426 43.85 -64.90 31.62
N ILE A 427 44.12 -65.10 32.90
CA ILE A 427 43.81 -64.23 34.05
C ILE A 427 44.83 -63.09 34.24
N ASP A 428 44.27 -61.94 34.67
CA ASP A 428 44.69 -60.86 35.58
C ASP A 428 45.87 -59.88 35.41
N ASP A 429 45.44 -58.63 35.67
CA ASP A 429 45.91 -57.60 36.60
C ASP A 429 47.30 -56.96 36.50
N ALA A 430 47.26 -55.62 36.43
CA ALA A 430 47.79 -54.83 37.53
C ALA A 430 47.05 -53.48 37.66
N LEU A 431 46.51 -53.28 38.87
CA LEU A 431 45.90 -52.07 39.42
C LEU A 431 46.94 -50.97 39.75
N LEU A 432 46.51 -49.72 39.52
CA LEU A 432 46.62 -48.53 40.41
C LEU A 432 48.01 -47.90 40.65
N PRO A 433 48.09 -46.59 41.03
CA PRO A 433 47.14 -45.75 41.79
C PRO A 433 46.22 -44.84 40.99
#